data_AF-A0A1I5Y0K7-F1
#
_entry.id   AF-A0A1I5Y0K7-F1
#
_cell.length_a   1.000
_cell.length_b   1.000
_cell.length_c   1.000
_cell.angle_alpha   90.00
_cell.angle_beta   90.00
_cell.angle_gamma   90.00
#
_symmetry.space_group_name_H-M   'P 1'
#
loop_
_entity.id
_entity.type
_entity.pdbx_description
1 polymer ?
#
loop_
_entity_poly.entity_id
_entity_poly.type
_entity_poly.pdbx_seq_one_letter_code
_entity_poly.pdbx_strand_id
1 'polypeptide(L)'
;MKLLHRLFFIMVLLDILPTNNISAQLGVNAAKVAAHGIVAIAGGSRQEKQEKIIEQSVTQEKISGLKVTVLRVKESDIKSKAKAHIITLQNRLNHYDSLYKNNQPIDIPKNDSDLIAIMDKDEDWPTEYYAGELKAYKRYAFQQKQKAAVAPADSLHAMPANPANTDTTKAKL
;
A
#
# COMPACT_ATOMS: atom_id res chain seq x y z
N MET A 1 -64.01 -22.60 31.67
CA MET A 1 -63.67 -22.08 30.33
C MET A 1 -62.44 -22.83 29.80
N LYS A 2 -62.55 -23.43 28.60
CA LYS A 2 -61.49 -23.77 27.60
C LYS A 2 -60.22 -24.46 28.16
N LEU A 3 -60.07 -25.79 28.20
CA LEU A 3 -59.92 -26.74 27.08
C LEU A 3 -59.45 -26.15 25.74
N LEU A 4 -58.36 -26.74 25.19
CA LEU A 4 -57.70 -26.45 23.89
C LEU A 4 -56.80 -25.21 23.96
N HIS A 5 -55.48 -25.28 24.14
CA HIS A 5 -54.46 -25.91 23.28
C HIS A 5 -53.28 -26.31 24.20
N ARG A 6 -53.15 -27.55 24.69
CA ARG A 6 -52.63 -28.72 23.96
C ARG A 6 -51.50 -28.39 22.98
N LEU A 7 -50.33 -28.94 23.32
CA LEU A 7 -49.42 -29.64 22.41
C LEU A 7 -48.55 -28.78 21.49
N PHE A 8 -47.40 -28.39 22.02
CA PHE A 8 -46.09 -28.64 21.41
C PHE A 8 -45.09 -28.58 22.58
N PHE A 9 -45.08 -29.56 23.50
CA PHE A 9 -44.59 -30.92 23.28
C PHE A 9 -43.22 -30.92 22.59
N ILE A 10 -42.21 -31.14 23.42
CA ILE A 10 -41.05 -32.00 23.14
C ILE A 10 -40.10 -31.49 22.05
N MET A 11 -38.91 -31.09 22.46
CA MET A 11 -37.70 -31.93 22.44
C MET A 11 -36.53 -30.98 22.77
N VAL A 12 -35.95 -30.99 23.97
CA VAL A 12 -35.00 -31.99 24.46
C VAL A 12 -33.74 -32.04 23.60
N LEU A 13 -32.60 -32.04 24.31
CA LEU A 13 -31.24 -32.34 23.85
C LEU A 13 -30.63 -31.25 22.94
N LEU A 14 -29.35 -30.95 22.95
CA LEU A 14 -28.16 -31.21 23.76
C LEU A 14 -27.07 -30.41 23.01
N ASP A 15 -25.82 -30.51 23.47
CA ASP A 15 -24.61 -30.23 22.70
C ASP A 15 -24.18 -28.75 22.65
N ILE A 16 -23.33 -28.32 23.61
CA ILE A 16 -21.86 -28.45 23.59
C ILE A 16 -21.23 -27.50 22.55
N LEU A 17 -20.50 -26.49 23.05
CA LEU A 17 -19.24 -25.82 22.58
C LEU A 17 -18.65 -26.18 21.18
N PRO A 18 -17.68 -25.43 20.61
CA PRO A 18 -17.23 -24.02 20.73
C PRO A 18 -16.93 -23.35 19.35
N THR A 19 -16.42 -22.09 19.36
CA THR A 19 -15.58 -21.39 18.34
C THR A 19 -16.05 -21.31 16.88
N ASN A 20 -16.05 -20.10 16.29
CA ASN A 20 -15.21 -19.75 15.13
C ASN A 20 -15.58 -18.39 14.51
N ASN A 21 -14.52 -17.69 14.08
CA ASN A 21 -14.48 -16.45 13.33
C ASN A 21 -15.54 -16.34 12.23
N ILE A 22 -16.18 -15.18 12.12
CA ILE A 22 -16.88 -14.78 10.90
C ILE A 22 -16.23 -13.51 10.37
N SER A 23 -15.21 -13.73 9.54
CA SER A 23 -14.78 -12.82 8.50
C SER A 23 -15.86 -12.79 7.41
N ALA A 24 -16.79 -11.83 7.47
CA ALA A 24 -17.77 -11.58 6.42
C ALA A 24 -17.50 -10.23 5.77
N GLN A 25 -16.42 -10.14 4.98
CA GLN A 25 -16.29 -9.13 3.92
C GLN A 25 -15.23 -9.50 2.87
N LEU A 26 -15.18 -10.77 2.46
CA LEU A 26 -14.51 -11.19 1.22
C LEU A 26 -15.58 -11.78 0.29
N GLY A 27 -16.18 -10.95 -0.56
CA GLY A 27 -17.21 -11.44 -1.47
C GLY A 27 -17.57 -10.54 -2.65
N VAL A 28 -17.15 -9.27 -2.66
CA VAL A 28 -17.60 -8.31 -3.69
C VAL A 28 -16.47 -7.78 -4.58
N ASN A 29 -15.19 -8.10 -4.32
CA ASN A 29 -14.07 -7.61 -5.15
C ASN A 29 -13.27 -8.69 -5.89
N ALA A 30 -13.64 -9.97 -5.80
CA ALA A 30 -12.98 -11.04 -6.55
C ALA A 30 -13.36 -11.06 -8.06
N ALA A 31 -14.40 -10.34 -8.48
CA ALA A 31 -14.91 -10.39 -9.85
C ALA A 31 -14.29 -9.34 -10.81
N LYS A 32 -13.35 -8.50 -10.36
CA LYS A 32 -12.80 -7.41 -11.20
C LYS A 32 -11.27 -7.40 -11.37
N VAL A 33 -10.58 -8.46 -10.92
CA VAL A 33 -9.13 -8.64 -11.09
C VAL A 33 -8.83 -9.88 -11.94
N ALA A 34 -9.71 -10.22 -12.88
CA ALA A 34 -9.51 -11.31 -13.84
C ALA A 34 -9.28 -10.79 -15.27
N ALA A 35 -8.97 -9.50 -15.45
CA ALA A 35 -9.02 -8.85 -16.77
C ALA A 35 -7.65 -8.48 -17.37
N HIS A 36 -6.53 -8.68 -16.70
CA HIS A 36 -5.22 -8.37 -17.31
C HIS A 36 -4.17 -9.42 -16.94
N GLY A 37 -3.98 -10.37 -17.87
CA GLY A 37 -2.69 -11.03 -18.07
C GLY A 37 -2.35 -12.17 -17.13
N ILE A 38 -3.06 -13.29 -17.20
CA ILE A 38 -2.41 -14.59 -16.95
C ILE A 38 -2.44 -15.32 -18.29
N VAL A 39 -1.36 -15.14 -19.05
CA VAL A 39 -1.07 -16.02 -20.18
C VAL A 39 -0.72 -17.36 -19.56
N ALA A 40 -1.69 -18.26 -19.51
CA ALA A 40 -1.45 -19.65 -19.14
C ALA A 40 -0.63 -20.30 -20.26
N ILE A 41 0.69 -20.34 -20.10
CA ILE A 41 1.59 -21.14 -20.94
C ILE A 41 1.84 -22.45 -20.20
N ALA A 42 1.65 -23.55 -20.92
CA ALA A 42 1.85 -24.92 -20.49
C ALA A 42 3.21 -25.13 -19.78
N GLY A 43 3.22 -24.98 -18.47
CA GLY A 43 4.39 -25.16 -17.61
C GLY A 43 4.14 -26.32 -16.65
N GLY A 44 5.03 -27.31 -16.64
CA GLY A 44 4.93 -28.44 -15.70
C GLY A 44 4.86 -27.99 -14.24
N SER A 45 4.54 -28.92 -13.33
CA SER A 45 4.25 -28.70 -11.88
C SER A 45 5.16 -27.75 -11.08
N ARG A 46 6.34 -27.38 -11.60
CA ARG A 46 7.24 -26.40 -11.01
C ARG A 46 6.82 -24.95 -11.27
N GLN A 47 6.25 -24.65 -12.43
CA GLN A 47 5.78 -23.31 -12.81
C GLN A 47 4.48 -22.97 -12.08
N GLU A 48 3.52 -23.90 -12.07
CA GLU A 48 2.29 -23.80 -11.28
C GLU A 48 2.56 -23.59 -9.77
N LYS A 49 3.57 -24.27 -9.22
CA LYS A 49 4.01 -24.04 -7.83
C LYS A 49 4.55 -22.63 -7.61
N GLN A 50 5.26 -22.08 -8.59
CA GLN A 50 5.82 -20.72 -8.49
C GLN A 50 4.70 -19.68 -8.59
N GLU A 51 3.77 -19.86 -9.51
CA GLU A 51 2.58 -19.00 -9.65
C GLU A 51 1.77 -18.99 -8.34
N LYS A 52 1.51 -20.16 -7.75
CA LYS A 52 0.81 -20.25 -6.46
C LYS A 52 1.55 -19.53 -5.33
N ILE A 53 2.88 -19.64 -5.28
CA ILE A 53 3.69 -18.90 -4.29
C ILE A 53 3.54 -17.40 -4.51
N ILE A 54 3.59 -16.94 -5.76
CA ILE A 54 3.42 -15.52 -6.12
C ILE A 54 2.03 -15.04 -5.68
N GLU A 55 0.97 -15.75 -6.03
CA GLU A 55 -0.41 -15.39 -5.64
C GLU A 55 -0.57 -15.27 -4.12
N GLN A 56 0.03 -16.19 -3.35
CA GLN A 56 0.02 -16.15 -1.88
C GLN A 56 0.89 -15.05 -1.29
N SER A 57 1.83 -14.53 -2.08
CA SER A 57 2.79 -13.50 -1.69
C SER A 57 2.32 -12.09 -2.05
N VAL A 58 1.12 -11.95 -2.62
CA VAL A 58 0.54 -10.68 -3.00
C VAL A 58 -0.37 -10.14 -1.89
N THR A 59 -0.20 -8.86 -1.56
CA THR A 59 -1.08 -8.11 -0.65
C THR A 59 -1.62 -6.85 -1.33
N GLN A 60 -2.75 -6.33 -0.83
CA GLN A 60 -3.25 -5.02 -1.27
C GLN A 60 -2.93 -3.96 -0.22
N GLU A 61 -2.29 -2.88 -0.65
CA GLU A 61 -1.92 -1.76 0.19
C GLU A 61 -2.42 -0.42 -0.35
N LYS A 62 -2.40 0.60 0.51
CA LYS A 62 -2.76 1.97 0.15
C LYS A 62 -1.57 2.92 0.33
N ILE A 63 -0.94 3.30 -0.77
CA ILE A 63 0.26 4.16 -0.79
C ILE A 63 -0.09 5.47 -1.51
N SER A 64 0.06 6.62 -0.83
CA SER A 64 -0.27 7.95 -1.39
C SER A 64 -1.68 8.02 -1.99
N GLY A 65 -2.64 7.39 -1.33
CA GLY A 65 -4.04 7.34 -1.77
C GLY A 65 -4.33 6.40 -2.95
N LEU A 66 -3.32 5.73 -3.50
CA LEU A 66 -3.46 4.71 -4.54
C LEU A 66 -3.60 3.34 -3.90
N LYS A 67 -4.52 2.52 -4.43
CA LYS A 67 -4.53 1.08 -4.15
C LYS A 67 -3.42 0.43 -4.97
N VAL A 68 -2.50 -0.26 -4.31
CA VAL A 68 -1.31 -0.86 -4.90
C VAL A 68 -1.30 -2.33 -4.51
N THR A 69 -0.99 -3.18 -5.47
CA THR A 69 -0.75 -4.60 -5.23
C THR A 69 0.73 -4.80 -4.97
N VAL A 70 1.08 -5.27 -3.77
CA VAL A 70 2.45 -5.43 -3.29
C VAL A 70 2.81 -6.90 -3.34
N LEU A 71 3.90 -7.24 -4.03
CA LEU A 71 4.42 -8.61 -4.10
C LEU A 71 5.63 -8.76 -3.16
N ARG A 72 5.56 -9.71 -2.22
CA ARG A 72 6.66 -10.07 -1.32
C ARG A 72 6.89 -11.57 -1.22
N VAL A 73 7.82 -12.09 -2.03
CA VAL A 73 8.17 -13.51 -2.05
C VAL A 73 9.36 -13.76 -1.13
N LYS A 74 9.24 -14.74 -0.22
CA LYS A 74 10.34 -15.16 0.66
C LYS A 74 11.56 -15.57 -0.17
N GLU A 75 12.75 -15.23 0.30
CA GLU A 75 13.98 -15.49 -0.46
C GLU A 75 14.20 -16.98 -0.78
N SER A 76 13.79 -17.88 0.11
CA SER A 76 13.84 -19.34 -0.11
C SER A 76 12.96 -19.79 -1.28
N ASP A 77 11.89 -19.06 -1.54
CA ASP A 77 10.80 -19.44 -2.42
C ASP A 77 10.92 -18.80 -3.81
N ILE A 78 11.90 -17.90 -4.00
CA ILE A 78 12.22 -17.30 -5.29
C ILE A 78 12.97 -18.31 -6.17
N LYS A 79 12.28 -18.81 -7.21
CA LYS A 79 12.86 -19.64 -8.27
C LYS A 79 12.93 -18.86 -9.58
N SER A 80 13.89 -17.94 -9.66
CA SER A 80 14.10 -17.04 -10.80
C SER A 80 15.58 -16.95 -11.17
N LYS A 81 15.88 -16.73 -12.45
CA LYS A 81 17.25 -16.40 -12.91
C LYS A 81 17.69 -15.02 -12.41
N ALA A 82 16.75 -14.14 -12.10
CA ALA A 82 16.96 -12.80 -11.57
C ALA A 82 16.91 -12.71 -10.04
N LYS A 83 16.98 -13.85 -9.32
CA LYS A 83 16.78 -13.93 -7.86
C LYS A 83 17.48 -12.82 -7.05
N ALA A 84 18.76 -12.55 -7.32
CA ALA A 84 19.51 -11.53 -6.61
C ALA A 84 18.89 -10.13 -6.79
N HIS A 85 18.47 -9.77 -8.00
CA HIS A 85 17.82 -8.50 -8.29
C HIS A 85 16.43 -8.40 -7.65
N ILE A 86 15.67 -9.50 -7.64
CA ILE A 86 14.37 -9.57 -6.97
C ILE A 86 14.53 -9.30 -5.47
N ILE A 87 15.50 -9.94 -4.82
CA ILE A 87 15.78 -9.74 -3.39
C ILE A 87 16.18 -8.29 -3.11
N THR A 88 17.12 -7.74 -3.88
CA THR A 88 17.57 -6.35 -3.74
C THR A 88 16.41 -5.36 -3.91
N LEU A 89 15.58 -5.56 -4.93
CA LEU A 89 14.41 -4.72 -5.19
C LEU A 89 13.38 -4.80 -4.06
N GLN A 90 13.06 -6.01 -3.58
CA GLN A 90 12.14 -6.19 -2.44
C GLN A 90 12.66 -5.50 -1.17
N ASN A 91 13.96 -5.62 -0.88
CA ASN A 91 14.56 -4.96 0.28
C ASN A 91 14.50 -3.43 0.16
N ARG A 92 14.76 -2.88 -1.04
CA ARG A 92 14.63 -1.45 -1.29
C ARG A 92 13.18 -0.97 -1.14
N LEU A 93 12.21 -1.73 -1.64
CA LEU A 93 10.79 -1.41 -1.48
C LEU A 93 10.34 -1.48 -0.01
N ASN A 94 10.80 -2.46 0.77
CA ASN A 94 10.57 -2.52 2.22
C ASN A 94 11.15 -1.30 2.96
N HIS A 95 12.31 -0.82 2.52
CA HIS A 95 12.88 0.41 3.06
C HIS A 95 12.01 1.63 2.73
N TYR A 96 11.55 1.76 1.49
CA TYR A 96 10.63 2.84 1.09
C TYR A 96 9.31 2.79 1.85
N ASP A 97 8.75 1.61 2.07
CA ASP A 97 7.56 1.42 2.90
C ASP A 97 7.78 1.94 4.32
N SER A 98 8.93 1.61 4.92
CA SER A 98 9.30 2.08 6.25
C SER A 98 9.39 3.61 6.29
N LEU A 99 10.03 4.24 5.30
CA LEU A 99 10.10 5.70 5.20
C LEU A 99 8.71 6.32 5.02
N TYR A 100 7.88 5.74 4.14
CA TYR A 100 6.51 6.18 3.88
C TYR A 100 5.65 6.17 5.15
N LYS A 101 5.66 5.05 5.89
CA LYS A 101 4.91 4.88 7.15
C LYS A 101 5.35 5.86 8.23
N ASN A 102 6.63 6.24 8.24
CA ASN A 102 7.19 7.22 9.16
C ASN A 102 7.08 8.68 8.67
N ASN A 103 6.37 8.93 7.56
CA ASN A 103 6.26 10.24 6.92
C ASN A 103 7.61 10.88 6.55
N GLN A 104 8.63 10.06 6.30
CA GLN A 104 9.97 10.52 5.94
C GLN A 104 10.11 10.72 4.43
N PRO A 105 10.98 11.63 3.97
CA PRO A 105 11.25 11.81 2.56
C PRO A 105 11.85 10.54 1.97
N ILE A 106 11.41 10.20 0.74
CA ILE A 106 11.93 9.07 -0.02
C ILE A 106 12.67 9.61 -1.24
N ASP A 107 13.90 9.17 -1.44
CA ASP A 107 14.61 9.39 -2.69
C ASP A 107 14.53 8.13 -3.55
N ILE A 108 14.04 8.30 -4.78
CA ILE A 108 13.80 7.18 -5.70
C ILE A 108 14.49 7.51 -7.01
N PRO A 109 15.36 6.62 -7.51
CA PRO A 109 16.02 6.85 -8.77
C PRO A 109 15.01 6.93 -9.92
N LYS A 110 15.35 7.72 -10.93
CA LYS A 110 14.51 7.90 -12.13
C LYS A 110 14.24 6.56 -12.82
N ASN A 111 15.31 5.78 -12.99
CA ASN A 111 15.30 4.43 -13.55
C ASN A 111 15.68 3.44 -12.46
N ASP A 112 15.00 2.29 -12.43
CA ASP A 112 15.30 1.22 -11.49
C ASP A 112 16.04 0.10 -12.22
N SER A 113 17.34 -0.03 -11.96
CA SER A 113 18.22 -0.99 -12.65
C SER A 113 17.90 -2.44 -12.29
N ASP A 114 17.41 -2.70 -11.07
CA ASP A 114 17.04 -4.06 -10.68
C ASP A 114 15.75 -4.49 -11.36
N LEU A 115 14.77 -3.59 -11.48
CA LEU A 115 13.54 -3.86 -12.22
C LEU A 115 13.84 -4.23 -13.68
N ILE A 116 14.68 -3.44 -14.35
CA ILE A 116 15.12 -3.70 -15.73
C ILE A 116 15.84 -5.04 -15.82
N ALA A 117 16.78 -5.31 -14.91
CA ALA A 117 17.53 -6.56 -14.89
C ALA A 117 16.64 -7.79 -14.64
N ILE A 118 15.52 -7.66 -13.92
CA ILE A 118 14.54 -8.74 -13.75
C ILE A 118 13.82 -8.99 -15.07
N MET A 119 13.29 -7.94 -15.70
CA MET A 119 12.62 -8.06 -17.01
C MET A 119 13.51 -8.71 -18.07
N ASP A 120 14.80 -8.36 -18.09
CA ASP A 120 15.75 -8.89 -19.08
C ASP A 120 16.14 -10.36 -18.82
N LYS A 121 16.19 -10.78 -17.54
CA LYS A 121 16.69 -12.11 -17.15
C LYS A 121 15.58 -13.13 -16.94
N ASP A 122 14.37 -12.67 -16.65
CA ASP A 122 13.21 -13.48 -16.30
C ASP A 122 11.92 -12.78 -16.72
N GLU A 123 11.56 -12.96 -18.00
CA GLU A 123 10.38 -12.35 -18.62
C GLU A 123 9.06 -12.80 -17.96
N ASP A 124 9.03 -14.02 -17.41
CA ASP A 124 7.85 -14.59 -16.76
C ASP A 124 7.67 -14.08 -15.32
N TRP A 125 8.65 -13.35 -14.76
CA TRP A 125 8.52 -12.80 -13.42
C TRP A 125 7.59 -11.57 -13.43
N PRO A 126 6.61 -11.49 -12.51
CA PRO A 126 5.57 -10.45 -12.54
C PRO A 126 6.09 -9.09 -12.03
N THR A 127 6.87 -8.43 -12.87
CA THR A 127 7.54 -7.14 -12.59
C THR A 127 6.56 -5.97 -12.47
N GLU A 128 5.35 -6.11 -13.00
CA GLU A 128 4.28 -5.11 -12.95
C GLU A 128 3.87 -4.75 -11.51
N TYR A 129 3.92 -5.70 -10.57
CA TYR A 129 3.65 -5.44 -9.16
C TYR A 129 4.67 -4.46 -8.57
N TYR A 130 5.97 -4.71 -8.81
CA TYR A 130 7.03 -3.81 -8.34
C TYR A 130 6.98 -2.45 -9.03
N ALA A 131 6.71 -2.42 -10.34
CA ALA A 131 6.58 -1.18 -11.10
C ALA A 131 5.42 -0.31 -10.57
N GLY A 132 4.29 -0.92 -10.26
CA GLY A 132 3.13 -0.27 -9.67
C GLY A 132 3.44 0.34 -8.30
N GLU A 133 4.15 -0.41 -7.45
CA GLU A 133 4.58 0.04 -6.13
C GLU A 133 5.59 1.20 -6.21
N LEU A 134 6.63 1.09 -7.05
CA LEU A 134 7.59 2.17 -7.30
C LEU A 134 6.89 3.44 -7.77
N LYS A 135 5.89 3.33 -8.66
CA LYS A 135 5.12 4.48 -9.13
C LYS A 135 4.38 5.19 -8.00
N ALA A 136 3.83 4.43 -7.04
CA ALA A 136 3.15 5.00 -5.89
C ALA A 136 4.13 5.73 -4.95
N TYR A 137 5.30 5.16 -4.67
CA TYR A 137 6.32 5.86 -3.88
C TYR A 137 6.89 7.08 -4.62
N LYS A 138 7.06 7.05 -5.94
CA LYS A 138 7.46 8.22 -6.73
C LYS A 138 6.46 9.36 -6.60
N ARG A 139 5.15 9.04 -6.63
CA ARG A 139 4.10 10.03 -6.37
C ARG A 139 4.21 10.62 -4.97
N TYR A 140 4.44 9.80 -3.96
CA TYR A 140 4.64 10.26 -2.60
C TYR A 140 5.85 11.20 -2.47
N ALA A 141 7.00 10.80 -3.03
CA ALA A 141 8.21 11.61 -3.04
C ALA A 141 7.99 12.97 -3.72
N PHE A 142 7.25 13.00 -4.83
CA PHE A 142 6.88 14.23 -5.50
C PHE A 142 5.97 15.13 -4.65
N GLN A 143 4.97 14.56 -3.97
CA GLN A 143 4.10 15.30 -3.05
C GLN A 143 4.88 15.90 -1.87
N GLN A 144 5.86 15.17 -1.33
CA GLN A 144 6.71 15.68 -0.25
C GLN A 144 7.56 16.86 -0.71
N LYS A 145 8.14 16.80 -1.91
CA LYS A 145 8.89 17.93 -2.50
C LYS A 145 8.00 19.17 -2.68
N GLN A 146 6.75 18.99 -3.11
CA GLN A 146 5.79 20.11 -3.22
C GLN A 146 5.44 20.71 -1.86
N LYS A 147 5.21 19.89 -0.84
CA LYS A 147 4.93 20.39 0.52
C LYS A 147 6.12 21.15 1.12
N ALA A 148 7.33 20.66 0.91
CA ALA A 148 8.55 21.31 1.39
C ALA A 148 8.81 22.66 0.69
N ALA A 149 8.50 22.79 -0.60
CA ALA A 149 8.65 24.03 -1.35
C ALA A 149 7.60 25.10 -0.99
N VAL A 150 6.48 24.71 -0.39
CA VAL A 150 5.39 25.59 0.04
C VAL A 150 5.49 25.95 1.53
N ALA A 151 6.48 25.41 2.26
CA ALA A 151 6.80 25.88 3.60
C ALA A 151 7.18 27.37 3.52
N PRO A 152 6.56 28.25 4.33
CA PRO A 152 6.51 29.67 4.05
C PRO A 152 7.90 30.29 4.10
N ALA A 153 8.33 30.86 2.98
CA ALA A 153 9.32 31.93 2.93
C ALA A 153 8.79 33.26 3.53
N ASP A 154 7.60 33.25 4.14
CA ASP A 154 6.91 34.41 4.72
C ASP A 154 7.27 34.69 6.21
N SER A 155 8.39 34.19 6.71
CA SER A 155 8.88 34.54 8.06
C SER A 155 9.91 35.69 8.07
N LEU A 156 10.02 36.46 6.98
CA LEU A 156 10.87 37.65 6.90
C LEU A 156 10.17 38.66 5.98
N HIS A 157 9.29 39.49 6.55
CA HIS A 157 8.82 40.81 6.09
C HIS A 157 7.32 41.00 6.35
N ALA A 158 6.99 41.51 7.53
CA ALA A 158 6.08 42.66 7.70
C ALA A 158 5.77 42.82 9.19
N MET A 159 6.67 43.46 9.94
CA MET A 159 6.23 44.20 11.12
C MET A 159 5.92 45.61 10.62
N PRO A 160 4.66 46.06 10.50
CA PRO A 160 4.40 47.47 10.31
C PRO A 160 4.80 48.18 11.59
N ALA A 161 5.94 48.87 11.55
CA ALA A 161 6.27 49.87 12.56
C ALA A 161 5.17 50.93 12.50
N ASN A 162 4.33 50.97 13.54
CA ASN A 162 3.35 52.01 13.75
C ASN A 162 3.98 53.04 14.69
N PRO A 163 4.54 54.17 14.20
CA PRO A 163 4.83 55.28 15.09
C PRO A 163 3.53 56.06 15.31
N ALA A 164 3.04 55.96 16.55
CA ALA A 164 1.95 56.74 17.09
C ALA A 164 2.13 58.24 16.80
N ASN A 165 1.07 58.86 16.30
CA ASN A 165 0.87 60.31 16.33
C ASN A 165 1.14 60.84 17.74
N THR A 166 2.14 61.70 17.89
CA THR A 166 2.26 62.63 19.02
C THR A 166 2.42 64.03 18.44
N ASP A 167 1.29 64.60 18.06
CA ASP A 167 1.17 66.02 17.77
C ASP A 167 0.43 66.65 18.96
N THR A 168 1.19 67.24 19.89
CA THR A 168 0.63 68.15 20.89
C THR A 168 1.70 69.17 21.30
N THR A 169 1.71 70.27 20.55
CA THR A 169 1.72 71.65 21.05
C THR A 169 2.84 72.03 22.03
N LYS A 170 3.99 72.46 21.49
CA LYS A 170 4.88 73.39 22.21
C LYS A 170 4.35 74.81 22.07
N ALA A 171 3.91 75.37 23.20
CA ALA A 171 3.65 76.79 23.38
C ALA A 171 4.89 77.62 23.02
N LYS A 172 4.66 78.78 22.38
CA LYS A 172 5.68 79.77 22.06
C LYS A 172 5.24 81.11 22.63
N LEU A 173 6.14 81.67 23.47
CA LEU A 173 6.28 83.05 23.96
C LEU A 173 5.16 83.63 24.83
#